data_AF-A0AAU9KPM2-F1
#
_entry.id   AF-A0AAU9KPM2-F1
#
_cell.length_a   1.000
_cell.length_b   1.000
_cell.length_c   1.000
_cell.angle_alpha   90.00
_cell.angle_beta   90.00
_cell.angle_gamma   90.00
#
_symmetry.space_group_name_H-M   'P 1'
#
loop_
_entity.id
_entity.type
_entity.pdbx_description
1 polymer ?
#
loop_
_entity_poly.entity_id
_entity_poly.type
_entity_poly.pdbx_seq_one_letter_code
_entity_poly.pdbx_strand_id
1 'polypeptide(L)' 'MDFLHDLGALYQVVFTKVDTVNRTELEKQIEKARDVALNAKRMSMNPVIQVTSVKERFGIKELQRQLVSMTGLLANQRL' A
#
# COMPACT_ATOMS: atom_id res chain seq x y z
N MET A 1 0.05 8.30 -11.40
CA MET A 1 -1.12 7.49 -10.99
C MET A 1 -2.13 7.35 -12.11
N ASP A 2 -2.27 8.35 -13.00
CA ASP A 2 -3.22 8.29 -14.12
C ASP A 2 -2.95 7.10 -15.05
N PHE A 3 -1.68 6.85 -15.40
CA PHE A 3 -1.32 5.68 -16.22
C PHE A 3 -1.73 4.32 -15.63
N LEU A 4 -1.53 4.10 -14.32
CA LEU A 4 -1.93 2.85 -13.65
C LEU A 4 -3.45 2.70 -13.57
N HIS A 5 -4.15 3.82 -13.45
CA HIS A 5 -5.60 3.88 -13.46
C HIS A 5 -6.18 3.58 -14.85
N ASP A 6 -5.60 4.16 -15.91
CA ASP A 6 -5.99 3.92 -17.30
C ASP A 6 -5.78 2.45 -17.71
N LEU A 7 -4.82 1.78 -17.08
CA LEU A 7 -4.57 0.34 -17.20
C LEU A 7 -5.60 -0.54 -16.46
N GLY A 8 -6.51 0.03 -15.68
CA GLY A 8 -7.46 -0.71 -14.84
C GLY A 8 -6.77 -1.58 -13.78
N ALA A 9 -5.51 -1.27 -13.45
CA ALA A 9 -4.70 -2.12 -12.59
C ALA A 9 -5.01 -1.89 -11.10
N LEU A 10 -5.12 -2.98 -10.34
CA LEU A 10 -5.10 -2.90 -8.88
C LEU A 10 -3.70 -2.52 -8.42
N TYR A 11 -3.60 -1.44 -7.64
CA TYR A 11 -2.33 -0.97 -7.09
C TYR A 11 -2.37 -0.86 -5.56
N GLN A 12 -1.22 -1.11 -4.95
CA GLN A 12 -0.96 -0.91 -3.53
C GLN A 12 -0.01 0.26 -3.36
N VAL A 13 -0.25 1.12 -2.36
CA VAL A 13 0.65 2.22 -2.00
C VAL A 13 1.43 1.83 -0.75
N VAL A 14 2.76 1.86 -0.83
CA VAL A 14 3.64 1.54 0.28
C VAL A 14 4.44 2.78 0.69
N PHE A 15 4.14 3.31 1.87
CA PHE A 15 4.97 4.33 2.51
C PHE A 15 6.19 3.66 3.14
N THR A 16 7.38 4.12 2.76
CA THR A 16 8.66 3.62 3.28
C THR A 16 9.35 4.71 4.10
N LYS A 17 10.37 4.33 4.89
CA LYS A 17 11.13 5.25 5.74
C LYS A 17 10.24 6.05 6.70
N VAL A 18 9.19 5.42 7.21
CA VAL A 18 8.20 6.11 8.07
C VAL A 18 8.81 6.54 9.41
N ASP A 19 10.00 6.02 9.73
CA ASP A 19 10.86 6.44 10.85
C ASP A 19 11.46 7.84 10.68
N THR A 20 11.50 8.39 9.46
CA THR A 20 12.08 9.71 9.19
C THR A 20 11.05 10.84 9.21
N VAL A 21 9.77 10.51 9.42
CA VAL A 21 8.66 11.47 9.43
C VAL A 21 7.91 11.37 10.75
N ASN A 22 7.39 12.50 11.23
CA ASN A 22 6.52 12.48 12.40
C ASN A 22 5.13 11.94 12.03
N ARG A 23 4.39 11.48 13.04
CA ARG A 23 3.08 10.86 12.87
C ARG A 23 2.07 11.78 12.16
N THR A 24 2.04 13.06 12.51
CA THR A 24 1.10 14.02 11.93
C THR A 24 1.34 14.24 10.44
N GLU A 25 2.60 14.32 10.02
CA GLU A 25 2.96 14.44 8.61
C GLU A 25 2.61 13.14 7.87
N LEU A 26 2.91 11.98 8.45
CA LEU A 26 2.52 10.70 7.87
C LEU A 26 1.01 10.59 7.66
N GLU A 27 0.20 10.97 8.65
CA GLU A 27 -1.27 10.97 8.57
C GLU A 27 -1.76 11.86 7.42
N LYS A 28 -1.21 13.08 7.29
CA LYS A 28 -1.52 13.98 6.16
C LYS A 28 -1.18 13.38 4.81
N GLN A 29 -0.04 12.69 4.70
CA GLN A 29 0.37 12.06 3.44
C GLN A 29 -0.52 10.86 3.08
N ILE A 30 -0.94 10.08 4.08
CA ILE A 30 -1.92 8.99 3.90
C ILE A 30 -3.28 9.55 3.46
N GLU A 31 -3.74 10.63 4.08
CA GLU A 31 -5.01 11.29 3.73
C GLU A 31 -4.98 11.82 2.30
N LYS A 32 -3.90 12.51 1.90
CA LYS A 32 -3.69 12.92 0.50
C LYS A 32 -3.72 11.74 -0.47
N ALA A 33 -3.08 10.62 -0.13
CA ALA A 33 -3.10 9.43 -0.98
C ALA A 33 -4.51 8.83 -1.12
N ARG A 34 -5.31 8.86 -0.03
CA ARG A 34 -6.73 8.47 -0.07
C ARG A 34 -7.56 9.42 -0.92
N ASP A 35 -7.39 10.72 -0.73
CA ASP A 35 -8.09 11.75 -1.50
C ASP A 35 -7.81 11.62 -2.99
N VAL A 36 -6.56 11.35 -3.37
CA VAL A 36 -6.21 11.10 -4.78
C VAL A 36 -6.93 9.84 -5.28
N ALA A 37 -7.01 8.78 -4.49
CA ALA A 37 -7.70 7.57 -4.90
C ALA A 37 -9.22 7.75 -5.00
N LEU A 38 -9.83 8.56 -4.11
CA LEU A 38 -11.28 8.74 -3.98
C LEU A 38 -11.85 9.84 -4.89
N ASN A 39 -11.12 10.95 -5.13
CA ASN A 39 -11.67 12.15 -5.79
C ASN A 39 -11.61 12.14 -7.31
N ALA A 40 -10.76 11.35 -7.90
CA ALA A 40 -10.79 11.23 -9.34
C ALA A 40 -12.03 10.39 -9.71
N LYS A 41 -12.56 10.55 -10.94
CA LYS A 41 -13.68 9.77 -11.53
C LYS A 41 -13.48 8.22 -11.55
N ARG A 42 -12.51 7.74 -10.76
CA ARG A 42 -11.96 6.43 -10.49
C ARG A 42 -12.92 5.64 -9.60
N MET A 43 -14.08 5.27 -10.14
CA MET A 43 -15.03 4.41 -9.43
C MET A 43 -14.34 3.12 -8.93
N SER A 44 -14.57 2.80 -7.64
CA SER A 44 -14.46 1.47 -7.02
C SER A 44 -13.10 0.93 -6.56
N MET A 45 -12.04 1.73 -6.47
CA MET A 45 -10.79 1.23 -5.86
C MET A 45 -10.54 1.79 -4.47
N ASN A 46 -10.70 0.96 -3.45
CA ASN A 46 -10.19 1.26 -2.11
C ASN A 46 -8.70 0.85 -2.08
N PRO A 47 -7.75 1.79 -2.17
CA PRO A 47 -6.34 1.44 -2.27
C PRO A 47 -5.86 0.79 -0.97
N VAL A 48 -5.10 -0.29 -1.08
CA VAL A 48 -4.37 -0.83 0.07
C VAL A 48 -3.20 0.11 0.36
N ILE A 49 -3.21 0.71 1.55
CA ILE A 49 -2.13 1.58 2.02
C ILE A 49 -1.34 0.83 3.11
N GLN A 50 -0.05 0.63 2.86
CA GLN A 50 0.88 -0.01 3.79
C GLN A 50 1.93 0.99 4.25
N VAL A 51 2.33 0.90 5.52
CA VAL A 51 3.30 1.81 6.16
C VAL A 51 4.46 0.96 6.69
N THR A 52 5.70 1.28 6.32
CA THR A 52 6.86 0.44 6.59
C THR A 52 8.12 1.24 6.95
N SER A 53 8.94 0.67 7.84
CA SER A 53 10.32 1.10 8.07
C SER A 53 11.24 -0.13 8.11
N VAL A 54 12.22 -0.16 7.22
CA VAL A 54 13.25 -1.21 7.22
C VAL A 54 14.18 -1.07 8.43
N LYS A 55 14.51 0.19 8.78
CA LYS A 55 15.40 0.51 9.91
C LYS A 55 14.80 0.03 11.23
N GLU A 56 13.53 0.31 11.46
CA GLU A 56 12.81 -0.07 12.68
C GLU A 56 12.17 -1.47 12.58
N ARG A 57 12.37 -2.19 11.47
CA ARG A 57 11.75 -3.50 11.16
C ARG A 57 10.22 -3.49 11.32
N PHE A 58 9.60 -2.36 11.00
CA PHE A 58 8.17 -2.11 11.14
C PHE A 58 7.43 -2.34 9.81
N GLY A 59 6.29 -3.03 9.84
CA GLY A 59 5.39 -3.21 8.70
C GLY A 59 5.88 -4.14 7.58
N ILE A 60 7.13 -4.61 7.64
CA ILE A 60 7.76 -5.45 6.61
C ILE A 60 7.15 -6.86 6.59
N LYS A 61 6.89 -7.47 7.75
CA LYS A 61 6.29 -8.82 7.82
C LYS A 61 4.85 -8.80 7.31
N GLU A 62 4.12 -7.75 7.62
CA GLU A 62 2.75 -7.52 7.16
C GLU A 62 2.72 -7.34 5.64
N LEU A 63 3.66 -6.56 5.09
CA LEU A 63 3.79 -6.39 3.64
C LEU A 63 4.12 -7.72 2.95
N GLN A 64 5.07 -8.50 3.49
CA GLN A 64 5.40 -9.82 2.96
C GLN A 64 4.17 -10.76 2.97
N ARG A 65 3.42 -10.81 4.06
CA ARG A 65 2.21 -11.63 4.15
C ARG A 65 1.15 -11.21 3.14
N GLN A 66 0.94 -9.91 2.96
CA GLN A 66 -0.01 -9.39 1.96
C GLN A 66 0.41 -9.78 0.54
N LEU A 67 1.67 -9.54 0.17
CA LEU A 67 2.19 -9.90 -1.16
C LEU A 67 2.02 -11.39 -1.44
N VAL A 68 2.36 -12.22 -0.46
CA VAL A 68 2.23 -13.67 -0.56
C VAL A 68 0.75 -14.09 -0.67
N SER A 69 -0.15 -13.45 0.09
CA SER A 69 -1.60 -13.69 -0.02
C SER A 69 -2.16 -13.27 -1.37
N MET A 70 -1.71 -12.14 -1.93
CA MET A 70 -2.19 -11.61 -3.21
C MET A 70 -1.71 -12.43 -4.41
N THR A 71 -0.51 -13.01 -4.31
CA THR A 71 0.10 -13.79 -5.40
C THR A 71 -0.26 -15.28 -5.35
N GLY A 72 -0.95 -15.73 -4.30
CA GLY A 72 -1.26 -17.15 -4.13
C GLY A 72 -0.02 -18.04 -3.90
N LEU A 73 1.15 -17.45 -3.63
CA LEU A 73 2.43 -18.18 -3.48
C LEU A 73 2.45 -19.16 -2.28
N LEU A 74 1.45 -19.11 -1.38
CA LEU A 74 1.27 -20.11 -0.31
C LEU A 74 0.37 -21.29 -0.67
N ALA A 75 -0.29 -21.31 -1.83
CA ALA A 75 -1.12 -22.45 -2.24
C ALA A 75 -0.29 -23.69 -2.65
N ASN A 76 1.05 -23.57 -2.70
CA ASN A 76 1.95 -24.65 -3.12
C ASN A 76 2.94 -25.10 -2.03
N GLN A 77 2.70 -24.77 -0.76
CA GLN A 77 3.49 -25.29 0.36
C GLN A 77 2.60 -25.89 1.45
N ARG A 78 2.17 -27.13 1.22
CA ARG A 78 1.61 -28.18 2.12
C ARG A 78 0.67 -29.04 1.26
N LEU A 79 0.76 -30.37 1.15
CA LEU A 79 1.42 -31.44 1.90
C LEU A 79 1.62 -32.63 0.94
#